data_AF-A0A804I8C1-F1
#
_entry.id   AF-A0A804I8C1-F1
#
_cell.length_a   1.000
_cell.length_b   1.000
_cell.length_c   1.000
_cell.angle_alpha   90.00
_cell.angle_beta   90.00
_cell.angle_gamma   90.00
#
_symmetry.space_group_name_H-M   'P 1'
#
loop_
_entity.id
_entity.type
_entity.pdbx_description
1 polymer ?
#
loop_
_entity_poly.entity_id
_entity_poly.type
_entity_poly.pdbx_seq_one_letter_code
_entity_poly.pdbx_strand_id
1 'polypeptide(L)'
;MGFLMEDVPEELLVDIVNRLEQTADRNSVSLACKRLCAIDGEQRHFLKVGSGVHAATEALTSLCMRFPNIKKLEIDSSGRKSNPAKQLANGGLLLLPSCCPSLTELTLSFCSSIDDSGLAFLASCPNLRSVELNFAPAITCAGILSLVVGCKNLSALHLNRCNKVSSDEWLEYLGKFGKLEDLSIKNCRGISEDDLIKLGPGWSNLKRLEVEVDACHRQSKVYERSSVDKWARHQSRYKNLQELRLVNCSVAPGRGLSCLLGGCEALERLRLDMCVGVKDSDMVALALKSKNLRSISIGLHPQYMAPVLLSNPLRLTDESLRAIAAGCSKLEALELSFSDGEFPSLSSCFSQGGVLAMIQSCPIRVLALDAACFFDDGGMEALGRAPYLQTLKLAECQGVTDVGMQQLLRRFPRLTSLELRKCVGVTDLGLKPLIGSCKLESLTVQGCSRISEEGVRGAARTVSYEQDSPWIH
;
A
#
# COMPACT_ATOMS: atom_id res chain seq x y z
N MET A 1 -13.24 21.41 51.47
CA MET A 1 -12.17 21.79 50.54
C MET A 1 -12.57 21.27 49.17
N GLY A 2 -13.12 22.13 48.32
CA GLY A 2 -13.35 21.77 46.92
C GLY A 2 -12.04 21.99 46.17
N PHE A 3 -11.48 20.95 45.56
CA PHE A 3 -10.37 21.11 44.62
C PHE A 3 -10.89 21.92 43.43
N LEU A 4 -10.41 23.14 43.27
CA LEU A 4 -10.71 23.96 42.10
C LEU A 4 -9.74 23.55 41.00
N MET A 5 -10.14 23.69 39.73
CA MET A 5 -9.27 23.42 38.58
C MET A 5 -7.98 24.26 38.62
N GLU A 6 -7.99 25.37 39.36
CA GLU A 6 -6.83 26.24 39.64
C GLU A 6 -5.73 25.53 40.44
N ASP A 7 -6.07 24.52 41.24
CA ASP A 7 -5.13 23.79 42.10
C ASP A 7 -4.36 22.69 41.34
N VAL A 8 -4.71 22.41 40.08
CA VAL A 8 -4.04 21.38 39.27
C VAL A 8 -2.78 21.96 38.61
N PRO A 9 -1.59 21.35 38.83
CA PRO A 9 -0.34 21.69 38.15
C PRO A 9 -0.46 21.62 36.63
N GLU A 10 0.21 22.54 35.93
CA GLU A 10 0.19 22.63 34.47
C GLU A 10 0.74 21.36 33.80
N GLU A 11 1.78 20.76 34.36
CA GLU A 11 2.37 19.50 33.88
C GLU A 11 1.34 18.36 33.83
N LEU A 12 0.49 18.24 34.85
CA LEU A 12 -0.56 17.24 34.88
C LEU A 12 -1.66 17.53 33.84
N LEU A 13 -1.99 18.80 33.61
CA LEU A 13 -2.96 19.18 32.57
C LEU A 13 -2.41 18.89 31.17
N VAL A 14 -1.12 19.14 30.93
CA VAL A 14 -0.41 18.76 29.70
C VAL A 14 -0.48 17.26 29.49
N ASP A 15 -0.17 16.46 30.52
CA ASP A 15 -0.24 15.00 30.45
C ASP A 15 -1.65 14.48 30.16
N ILE A 16 -2.67 15.08 30.77
CA ILE A 16 -4.08 14.73 30.50
C ILE A 16 -4.44 15.05 29.05
N VAL A 17 -4.14 16.26 28.58
CA VAL A 17 -4.45 16.70 27.21
C VAL A 17 -3.70 15.86 26.17
N ASN A 18 -2.47 15.44 26.47
CA ASN A 18 -1.67 14.60 25.58
C ASN A 18 -2.19 13.16 25.45
N ARG A 19 -2.98 12.68 26.42
CA ARG A 19 -3.68 11.38 26.34
C ARG A 19 -4.97 11.42 25.51
N LEU A 20 -5.43 12.62 25.12
CA LEU A 20 -6.60 12.77 24.26
C LEU A 20 -6.21 12.61 22.79
N GLU A 21 -6.48 11.44 22.24
CA GLU A 21 -6.16 11.11 20.84
C GLU A 21 -7.20 11.65 19.85
N GLN A 22 -8.47 11.78 20.28
CA GLN A 22 -9.54 12.23 19.40
C GLN A 22 -9.63 13.75 19.32
N THR A 23 -9.69 14.28 18.10
CA THR A 23 -9.84 15.72 17.84
C THR A 23 -11.10 16.30 18.48
N ALA A 24 -12.20 15.53 18.53
CA ALA A 24 -13.46 15.96 19.14
C ALA A 24 -13.33 16.20 20.66
N ASP A 25 -12.61 15.31 21.35
CA ASP A 25 -12.36 15.44 22.79
C ASP A 25 -11.48 16.64 23.08
N ARG A 26 -10.39 16.81 22.32
CA ARG A 26 -9.52 17.98 22.46
C ARG A 26 -10.25 19.29 22.18
N ASN A 27 -11.15 19.32 21.20
CA ASN A 27 -12.00 20.49 20.94
C ASN A 27 -12.89 20.80 22.15
N SER A 28 -13.53 19.80 22.74
CA SER A 28 -14.39 19.96 23.92
C SER A 28 -13.61 20.45 25.13
N VAL A 29 -12.44 19.88 25.39
CA VAL A 29 -11.55 20.28 26.50
C VAL A 29 -11.05 21.71 26.33
N SER A 30 -10.72 22.13 25.10
CA SER A 30 -10.28 23.49 24.82
C SER A 30 -11.35 24.57 25.11
N LEU A 31 -12.63 24.18 25.18
CA LEU A 31 -13.74 25.10 25.48
C LEU A 31 -14.04 25.21 26.98
N ALA A 32 -13.46 24.33 27.82
CA ALA A 32 -13.76 24.30 29.25
C ALA A 32 -13.18 25.51 30.00
N CYS A 33 -11.96 25.93 29.68
CA CYS A 33 -11.35 27.14 30.26
C CYS A 33 -10.18 27.67 29.42
N LYS A 34 -9.75 28.91 29.70
CA LYS A 34 -8.61 29.56 29.01
C LYS A 34 -7.29 28.80 29.18
N ARG A 35 -7.04 28.19 30.36
CA ARG A 35 -5.82 27.40 30.62
C ARG A 35 -5.75 26.18 29.71
N LEU A 36 -6.82 25.39 29.66
CA LEU A 36 -6.92 24.21 28.78
C LEU A 36 -6.91 24.60 27.30
N CYS A 37 -7.48 25.75 26.94
CA CYS A 37 -7.39 26.27 25.57
C CYS A 37 -5.94 26.58 25.16
N ALA A 38 -5.13 27.17 26.04
CA ALA A 38 -3.73 27.48 25.77
C ALA A 38 -2.89 26.19 25.68
N ILE A 39 -3.07 25.27 26.63
CA ILE A 39 -2.38 23.97 26.65
C ILE A 39 -2.72 23.16 25.38
N ASP A 40 -3.99 23.07 24.99
CA ASP A 40 -4.35 22.42 23.72
C ASP A 40 -3.69 23.12 22.52
N GLY A 41 -3.64 24.45 22.53
CA GLY A 41 -2.94 25.25 21.52
C GLY A 41 -1.49 24.82 21.30
N GLU A 42 -0.74 24.67 22.39
CA GLU A 42 0.69 24.34 22.37
C GLU A 42 0.97 22.87 22.07
N GLN A 43 0.11 21.97 22.55
CA GLN A 43 0.29 20.52 22.45
C GLN A 43 -0.32 19.91 21.19
N ARG A 44 -1.13 20.67 20.43
CA ARG A 44 -1.75 20.16 19.21
C ARG A 44 -0.78 20.18 18.03
N HIS A 45 -0.35 18.99 17.63
CA HIS A 45 0.59 18.79 16.51
C HIS A 45 -0.07 18.37 15.19
N PHE A 46 -1.37 18.04 15.21
CA PHE A 46 -2.14 17.62 14.05
C PHE A 46 -3.40 18.49 13.89
N LEU A 47 -3.64 18.96 12.66
CA LEU A 47 -4.84 19.69 12.30
C LEU A 47 -5.40 19.15 10.98
N LYS A 48 -6.70 18.89 10.95
CA LYS A 48 -7.45 18.60 9.73
C LYS A 48 -8.48 19.70 9.47
N VAL A 49 -8.40 20.35 8.31
CA VAL A 49 -9.29 21.42 7.87
C VAL A 49 -10.18 20.88 6.75
N GLY A 50 -11.48 20.73 7.03
CA GLY A 50 -12.47 20.22 6.09
C GLY A 50 -13.22 21.31 5.31
N SER A 51 -14.04 20.88 4.33
CA SER A 51 -14.87 21.74 3.47
C SER A 51 -15.94 22.60 4.17
N GLY A 52 -16.18 22.37 5.47
CA GLY A 52 -17.16 23.10 6.29
C GLY A 52 -16.60 24.35 7.00
N VAL A 53 -15.28 24.49 7.07
CA VAL A 53 -14.66 25.75 7.51
C VAL A 53 -14.73 26.68 6.30
N HIS A 54 -15.29 27.89 6.45
CA HIS A 54 -15.21 28.91 5.41
C HIS A 54 -13.72 29.14 5.16
N ALA A 55 -13.15 28.53 4.12
CA ALA A 55 -11.72 28.52 3.83
C ALA A 55 -11.28 29.87 3.23
N ALA A 56 -11.74 30.97 3.82
CA ALA A 56 -11.07 32.23 3.70
C ALA A 56 -9.69 32.04 4.35
N THR A 57 -8.64 32.48 3.66
CA THR A 57 -7.25 32.53 4.14
C THR A 57 -7.16 32.88 5.63
N GLU A 58 -7.98 33.83 6.10
CA GLU A 58 -8.07 34.28 7.49
C GLU A 58 -8.38 33.16 8.51
N ALA A 59 -9.25 32.21 8.18
CA ALA A 59 -9.59 31.11 9.08
C ALA A 59 -8.40 30.15 9.26
N LEU A 60 -7.70 29.84 8.17
CA LEU A 60 -6.48 29.03 8.25
C LEU A 60 -5.39 29.77 9.01
N THR A 61 -5.23 31.08 8.78
CA THR A 61 -4.30 31.92 9.55
C THR A 61 -4.61 31.88 11.03
N SER A 62 -5.87 32.08 11.42
CA SER A 62 -6.26 32.04 12.83
C SER A 62 -6.00 30.67 13.47
N LEU A 63 -6.20 29.59 12.73
CA LEU A 63 -5.89 28.24 13.19
C LEU A 63 -4.37 28.03 13.36
N CYS A 64 -3.57 28.46 12.39
CA CYS A 64 -2.11 28.36 12.49
C CYS A 64 -1.56 29.19 13.65
N MET A 65 -2.11 30.39 13.89
CA MET A 65 -1.74 31.22 15.05
C MET A 65 -2.16 30.60 16.39
N ARG A 66 -3.31 29.91 16.43
CA ARG A 66 -3.77 29.19 17.62
C ARG A 66 -2.91 27.96 17.93
N PHE A 67 -2.37 27.31 16.89
CA PHE A 67 -1.64 26.06 17.00
C PHE A 67 -0.22 26.20 16.40
N PRO A 68 0.71 26.88 17.10
CA PRO A 68 2.03 27.22 16.55
C PRO A 68 2.94 26.01 16.32
N ASN A 69 2.66 24.90 17.02
CA ASN A 69 3.48 23.67 16.98
C ASN A 69 2.88 22.58 16.06
N ILE A 70 2.08 22.96 15.06
CA ILE A 70 1.57 22.02 14.06
C ILE A 70 2.74 21.38 13.32
N LYS A 71 2.75 20.04 13.31
CA LYS A 71 3.67 19.20 12.53
C LYS A 71 2.98 18.59 11.32
N LYS A 72 1.70 18.25 11.43
CA LYS A 72 0.90 17.65 10.37
C LYS A 72 -0.36 18.46 10.09
N LEU A 73 -0.53 18.87 8.83
CA LEU A 73 -1.70 19.59 8.34
C LEU A 73 -2.37 18.82 7.21
N GLU A 74 -3.65 18.49 7.37
CA GLU A 74 -4.48 17.91 6.32
C GLU A 74 -5.55 18.92 5.89
N ILE A 75 -5.62 19.22 4.60
CA ILE A 75 -6.63 20.09 4.02
C ILE A 75 -7.48 19.24 3.08
N ASP A 76 -8.75 19.07 3.42
CA ASP A 76 -9.67 18.18 2.72
C ASP A 76 -10.90 18.97 2.26
N SER A 77 -10.95 19.23 0.96
CA SER A 77 -12.05 19.99 0.33
C SER A 77 -13.17 19.07 -0.21
N SER A 78 -13.21 17.80 0.19
CA SER A 78 -14.29 16.88 -0.20
C SER A 78 -15.65 17.28 0.43
N GLY A 79 -16.74 17.25 -0.35
CA GLY A 79 -18.09 17.57 0.13
C GLY A 79 -19.12 17.79 -0.98
N ARG A 80 -20.38 17.36 -0.77
CA ARG A 80 -21.48 17.29 -1.78
C ARG A 80 -21.94 18.63 -2.39
N LYS A 81 -21.36 19.77 -1.96
CA LYS A 81 -21.60 21.12 -2.51
C LYS A 81 -20.36 22.01 -2.36
N SER A 82 -19.16 21.53 -2.68
CA SER A 82 -17.97 22.38 -2.68
C SER A 82 -18.08 23.39 -3.82
N ASN A 83 -18.66 24.57 -3.54
CA ASN A 83 -18.55 25.69 -4.44
C ASN A 83 -17.04 26.01 -4.56
N PRO A 84 -16.43 25.96 -5.76
CA PRO A 84 -15.00 26.23 -5.94
C PRO A 84 -14.60 27.62 -5.40
N ALA A 85 -15.53 28.57 -5.36
CA ALA A 85 -15.34 29.90 -4.76
C ALA A 85 -15.19 29.89 -3.22
N LYS A 86 -15.49 28.77 -2.54
CA LYS A 86 -15.39 28.61 -1.08
C LYS A 86 -14.24 27.70 -0.65
N GLN A 87 -13.44 27.19 -1.60
CA GLN A 87 -12.27 26.37 -1.30
C GLN A 87 -11.08 27.26 -0.94
N LEU A 88 -10.13 26.67 -0.21
CA LEU A 88 -8.83 27.31 0.02
C LEU A 88 -8.12 27.54 -1.32
N ALA A 89 -7.75 28.79 -1.59
CA ALA A 89 -6.94 29.15 -2.76
C ALA A 89 -5.45 29.26 -2.37
N ASN A 90 -4.59 29.45 -3.38
CA ASN A 90 -3.13 29.59 -3.22
C ASN A 90 -2.70 30.51 -2.06
N GLY A 91 -3.40 31.62 -1.84
CA GLY A 91 -3.08 32.58 -0.77
C GLY A 91 -3.16 32.00 0.65
N GLY A 92 -3.93 30.92 0.86
CA GLY A 92 -3.94 30.18 2.12
C GLY A 92 -2.62 29.49 2.44
N LEU A 93 -1.90 29.03 1.41
CA LEU A 93 -0.63 28.34 1.57
C LEU A 93 0.54 29.30 1.77
N LEU A 94 0.41 30.55 1.31
CA LEU A 94 1.47 31.58 1.41
C LEU A 94 1.98 31.78 2.84
N LEU A 95 1.09 31.67 3.83
CA LEU A 95 1.41 31.97 5.21
C LEU A 95 1.99 30.77 5.97
N LEU A 96 1.83 29.55 5.45
CA LEU A 96 2.28 28.32 6.12
C LEU A 96 3.78 28.31 6.46
N PRO A 97 4.72 28.73 5.57
CA PRO A 97 6.13 28.79 5.92
C PRO A 97 6.43 29.69 7.13
N SER A 98 5.64 30.74 7.33
CA SER A 98 5.84 31.72 8.41
C SER A 98 5.11 31.38 9.70
N CYS A 99 3.88 30.84 9.60
CA CYS A 99 3.01 30.59 10.73
C CYS A 99 3.16 29.17 11.30
N CYS A 100 3.68 28.22 10.52
CA CYS A 100 3.86 26.82 10.91
C CYS A 100 5.32 26.37 10.68
N PRO A 101 6.30 26.93 11.42
CA PRO A 101 7.73 26.61 11.22
C PRO A 101 8.08 25.15 11.52
N SER A 102 7.23 24.47 12.30
CA SER A 102 7.38 23.05 12.67
C SER A 102 6.68 22.09 11.71
N LEU A 103 6.06 22.58 10.63
CA LEU A 103 5.31 21.75 9.69
C LEU A 103 6.25 20.77 8.96
N THR A 104 5.99 19.48 9.15
CA THR A 104 6.73 18.37 8.53
C THR A 104 5.89 17.60 7.52
N GLU A 105 4.58 17.56 7.67
CA GLU A 105 3.67 16.78 6.83
C GLU A 105 2.49 17.63 6.36
N LEU A 106 2.26 17.63 5.04
CA LEU A 106 1.12 18.32 4.43
C LEU A 106 0.37 17.38 3.48
N THR A 107 -0.94 17.25 3.68
CA THR A 107 -1.82 16.56 2.75
C THR A 107 -2.83 17.53 2.17
N LEU A 108 -2.93 17.60 0.84
CA LEU A 108 -3.94 18.37 0.11
C LEU A 108 -4.86 17.41 -0.63
N SER A 109 -6.13 17.37 -0.23
CA SER A 109 -7.14 16.46 -0.76
C SER A 109 -8.29 17.21 -1.40
N PHE A 110 -8.58 16.91 -2.67
CA PHE A 110 -9.65 17.50 -3.46
C PHE A 110 -9.56 19.04 -3.61
N CYS A 111 -8.35 19.60 -3.52
CA CYS A 111 -8.10 21.03 -3.63
C CYS A 111 -8.04 21.46 -5.10
N SER A 112 -9.17 21.96 -5.64
CA SER A 112 -9.26 22.40 -7.05
C SER A 112 -8.77 23.82 -7.31
N SER A 113 -8.73 24.65 -6.26
CA SER A 113 -8.30 26.06 -6.31
C SER A 113 -6.83 26.28 -5.94
N ILE A 114 -6.07 25.19 -5.77
CA ILE A 114 -4.62 25.22 -5.51
C ILE A 114 -3.89 24.73 -6.75
N ASP A 115 -3.03 25.59 -7.31
CA ASP A 115 -2.20 25.31 -8.48
C ASP A 115 -0.71 25.39 -8.14
N ASP A 116 0.13 25.41 -9.18
CA ASP A 116 1.59 25.46 -9.05
C ASP A 116 2.10 26.66 -8.22
N SER A 117 1.38 27.79 -8.24
CA SER A 117 1.71 28.97 -7.43
C SER A 117 1.56 28.67 -5.94
N GLY A 118 0.53 27.91 -5.57
CA GLY A 118 0.32 27.45 -4.20
C GLY A 118 1.45 26.54 -3.71
N LEU A 119 1.90 25.59 -4.56
CA LEU A 119 3.04 24.74 -4.24
C LEU A 119 4.36 25.52 -4.15
N ALA A 120 4.55 26.55 -4.99
CA ALA A 120 5.73 27.40 -4.94
C ALA A 120 5.87 28.13 -3.59
N PHE A 121 4.78 28.47 -2.92
CA PHE A 121 4.85 29.01 -1.56
C PHE A 121 5.36 27.99 -0.53
N LEU A 122 4.99 26.72 -0.69
CA LEU A 122 5.44 25.63 0.18
C LEU A 122 6.92 25.31 -0.01
N ALA A 123 7.51 25.65 -1.16
CA ALA A 123 8.93 25.47 -1.46
C ALA A 123 9.85 26.17 -0.44
N SER A 124 9.33 27.15 0.32
CA SER A 124 10.05 27.86 1.38
C SER A 124 9.87 27.26 2.78
N CYS A 125 9.10 26.17 2.94
CA CYS A 125 8.92 25.52 4.23
C CYS A 125 10.22 24.85 4.69
N PRO A 126 10.80 25.24 5.85
CA PRO A 126 12.14 24.80 6.25
C PRO A 126 12.21 23.32 6.63
N ASN A 127 11.12 22.77 7.15
CA ASN A 127 11.08 21.43 7.77
C ASN A 127 10.14 20.45 7.06
N LEU A 128 9.58 20.81 5.90
CA LEU A 128 8.62 19.96 5.20
C LEU A 128 9.31 18.69 4.70
N ARG A 129 8.82 17.54 5.16
CA ARG A 129 9.39 16.20 4.93
C ARG A 129 8.49 15.30 4.10
N SER A 130 7.17 15.46 4.23
CA SER A 130 6.18 14.67 3.50
C SER A 130 5.12 15.58 2.87
N VAL A 131 4.86 15.36 1.59
CA VAL A 131 3.77 16.01 0.88
C VAL A 131 2.93 14.96 0.16
N GLU A 132 1.63 14.97 0.44
CA GLU A 132 0.65 14.10 -0.20
C GLU A 132 -0.39 14.94 -0.94
N LEU A 133 -0.55 14.67 -2.23
CA LEU A 133 -1.51 15.34 -3.11
C LEU A 133 -2.54 14.32 -3.59
N ASN A 134 -3.77 14.45 -3.12
CA ASN A 134 -4.89 13.58 -3.45
C ASN A 134 -5.90 14.35 -4.30
N PHE A 135 -6.05 13.96 -5.56
CA PHE A 135 -6.98 14.60 -6.50
C PHE A 135 -6.77 16.13 -6.54
N ALA A 136 -5.59 16.56 -6.98
CA ALA A 136 -5.24 17.97 -7.16
C ALA A 136 -5.22 18.33 -8.66
N PRO A 137 -6.37 18.68 -9.28
CA PRO A 137 -6.51 18.75 -10.73
C PRO A 137 -5.84 19.97 -11.39
N ALA A 138 -5.45 20.99 -10.62
CA ALA A 138 -4.82 22.21 -11.12
C ALA A 138 -3.28 22.19 -11.02
N ILE A 139 -2.71 21.24 -10.25
CA ILE A 139 -1.26 21.09 -10.07
C ILE A 139 -0.65 20.37 -11.27
N THR A 140 0.46 20.90 -11.78
CA THR A 140 1.23 20.36 -12.90
C THR A 140 2.66 19.99 -12.49
N CYS A 141 3.46 19.54 -13.45
CA CYS A 141 4.88 19.26 -13.28
C CYS A 141 5.69 20.45 -12.74
N ALA A 142 5.32 21.68 -13.10
CA ALA A 142 6.03 22.88 -12.65
C ALA A 142 5.90 23.08 -11.14
N GLY A 143 4.70 22.84 -10.58
CA GLY A 143 4.46 22.89 -9.15
C GLY A 143 5.24 21.81 -8.41
N ILE A 144 5.23 20.57 -8.90
CA ILE A 144 6.01 19.47 -8.31
C ILE A 144 7.50 19.77 -8.36
N LEU A 145 8.01 20.29 -9.47
CA LEU A 145 9.41 20.69 -9.61
C LEU A 145 9.79 21.76 -8.57
N SER A 146 8.95 22.80 -8.43
CA SER A 146 9.20 23.87 -7.44
C SER A 146 9.27 23.33 -6.01
N LEU A 147 8.40 22.37 -5.68
CA LEU A 147 8.34 21.72 -4.38
C LEU A 147 9.60 20.90 -4.10
N VAL A 148 9.98 20.01 -5.02
CA VAL A 148 11.14 19.11 -4.81
C VAL A 148 12.48 19.86 -4.84
N VAL A 149 12.55 21.00 -5.53
CA VAL A 149 13.74 21.86 -5.55
C VAL A 149 13.85 22.72 -4.29
N GLY A 150 12.74 23.30 -3.82
CA GLY A 150 12.75 24.20 -2.66
C GLY A 150 12.79 23.50 -1.31
N CYS A 151 12.00 22.43 -1.13
CA CYS A 151 11.91 21.70 0.13
C CYS A 151 13.12 20.76 0.32
N LYS A 152 14.22 21.31 0.84
CA LYS A 152 15.51 20.60 0.99
C LYS A 152 15.47 19.35 1.89
N ASN A 153 14.47 19.28 2.77
CA ASN A 153 14.26 18.18 3.72
C ASN A 153 13.16 17.20 3.26
N LEU A 154 12.62 17.37 2.05
CA LEU A 154 11.58 16.50 1.52
C LEU A 154 12.12 15.08 1.35
N SER A 155 11.47 14.14 2.03
CA SER A 155 11.80 12.71 2.07
C SER A 155 10.68 11.83 1.53
N ALA A 156 9.43 12.30 1.57
CA ALA A 156 8.27 11.58 1.08
C ALA A 156 7.44 12.45 0.13
N LEU A 157 7.08 11.90 -1.03
CA LEU A 157 6.20 12.54 -2.00
C LEU A 157 5.15 11.52 -2.47
N HIS A 158 3.88 11.82 -2.22
CA HIS A 158 2.77 10.95 -2.62
C HIS A 158 1.83 11.71 -3.56
N LEU A 159 1.61 11.17 -4.75
CA LEU A 159 0.75 11.72 -5.78
C LEU A 159 -0.36 10.71 -6.08
N ASN A 160 -1.62 11.11 -5.92
CA ASN A 160 -2.76 10.25 -6.17
C ASN A 160 -3.80 10.99 -7.02
N ARG A 161 -4.06 10.50 -8.24
CA ARG A 161 -4.99 11.11 -9.21
C ARG A 161 -4.65 12.57 -9.55
N CYS A 162 -3.36 12.91 -9.58
CA CYS A 162 -2.85 14.21 -10.05
C CYS A 162 -2.72 14.22 -11.58
N ASN A 163 -3.85 14.32 -12.28
CA ASN A 163 -3.94 14.02 -13.71
C ASN A 163 -3.17 14.96 -14.66
N LYS A 164 -2.81 16.17 -14.21
CA LYS A 164 -2.00 17.12 -15.00
C LYS A 164 -0.48 16.98 -14.72
N VAL A 165 -0.08 16.09 -13.83
CA VAL A 165 1.34 15.78 -13.60
C VAL A 165 1.77 14.71 -14.59
N SER A 166 2.54 15.12 -15.59
CA SER A 166 3.27 14.27 -16.53
C SER A 166 4.69 13.96 -16.04
N SER A 167 5.41 13.13 -16.78
CA SER A 167 6.73 12.63 -16.40
C SER A 167 7.91 13.58 -16.72
N ASP A 168 7.70 14.89 -16.69
CA ASP A 168 8.65 15.89 -17.21
C ASP A 168 9.87 16.13 -16.27
N GLU A 169 10.41 17.35 -16.27
CA GLU A 169 11.68 17.74 -15.63
C GLU A 169 11.83 17.33 -14.15
N TRP A 170 10.73 17.24 -13.39
CA TRP A 170 10.77 16.88 -11.97
C TRP A 170 11.22 15.43 -11.73
N LEU A 171 10.82 14.47 -12.57
CA LEU A 171 11.29 13.08 -12.46
C LEU A 171 12.77 12.97 -12.81
N GLU A 172 13.23 13.71 -13.83
CA GLU A 172 14.65 13.76 -14.18
C GLU A 172 15.47 14.41 -13.06
N TYR A 173 14.94 15.45 -12.43
CA TYR A 173 15.54 16.10 -11.28
C TYR A 173 15.68 15.13 -10.10
N LEU A 174 14.60 14.43 -9.72
CA LEU A 174 14.65 13.39 -8.69
C LEU A 174 15.62 12.26 -9.06
N GLY A 175 15.65 11.89 -10.35
CA GLY A 175 16.61 10.96 -10.92
C GLY A 175 18.07 11.32 -10.65
N LYS A 176 18.42 12.61 -10.73
CA LYS A 176 19.81 13.08 -10.58
C LYS A 176 20.17 13.52 -9.17
N PHE A 177 19.27 14.21 -8.48
CA PHE A 177 19.55 14.96 -7.25
C PHE A 177 18.59 14.63 -6.10
N GLY A 178 17.61 13.76 -6.32
CA GLY A 178 16.60 13.40 -5.33
C GLY A 178 17.21 12.85 -4.05
N LYS A 179 16.58 13.18 -2.92
CA LYS A 179 16.86 12.61 -1.60
C LYS A 179 15.65 11.89 -1.01
N LEU A 180 14.65 11.62 -1.84
CA LEU A 180 13.42 10.96 -1.41
C LEU A 180 13.73 9.55 -0.90
N GLU A 181 13.07 9.20 0.20
CA GLU A 181 13.05 7.88 0.81
C GLU A 181 11.74 7.13 0.50
N ASP A 182 10.63 7.85 0.29
CA ASP A 182 9.33 7.28 -0.06
C ASP A 182 8.70 8.04 -1.23
N LEU A 183 8.36 7.31 -2.30
CA LEU A 183 7.64 7.86 -3.44
C LEU A 183 6.47 6.95 -3.79
N SER A 184 5.28 7.55 -3.83
CA SER A 184 4.06 6.89 -4.24
C SER A 184 3.40 7.67 -5.38
N ILE A 185 3.16 7.01 -6.52
CA ILE A 185 2.49 7.60 -7.68
C ILE A 185 1.32 6.69 -8.04
N LYS A 186 0.10 7.15 -7.79
CA LYS A 186 -1.13 6.38 -8.00
C LYS A 186 -2.05 7.09 -8.97
N ASN A 187 -2.53 6.37 -9.97
CA ASN A 187 -3.58 6.80 -10.89
C ASN A 187 -3.30 8.19 -11.51
N CYS A 188 -2.03 8.54 -11.71
CA CYS A 188 -1.60 9.80 -12.32
C CYS A 188 -1.44 9.58 -13.84
N ARG A 189 -2.42 10.00 -14.63
CA ARG A 189 -2.52 9.67 -16.08
C ARG A 189 -1.33 10.13 -16.93
N GLY A 190 -0.61 11.16 -16.50
CA GLY A 190 0.58 11.66 -17.19
C GLY A 190 1.84 10.82 -16.95
N ILE A 191 1.82 9.93 -15.97
CA ILE A 191 2.97 9.10 -15.57
C ILE A 191 2.61 7.63 -15.81
N SER A 192 3.50 6.94 -16.50
CA SER A 192 3.42 5.52 -16.83
C SER A 192 4.64 4.77 -16.32
N GLU A 193 4.58 3.46 -16.33
CA GLU A 193 5.68 2.56 -16.01
C GLU A 193 6.91 2.77 -16.91
N ASP A 194 6.74 3.25 -18.14
CA ASP A 194 7.85 3.66 -19.00
C ASP A 194 8.65 4.82 -18.39
N ASP A 195 8.05 5.62 -17.51
CA ASP A 195 8.73 6.74 -16.86
C ASP A 195 9.63 6.28 -15.69
N LEU A 196 9.51 5.01 -15.27
CA LEU A 196 10.50 4.35 -14.42
C LEU A 196 11.87 4.21 -15.10
N ILE A 197 12.01 4.60 -16.38
CA ILE A 197 13.32 4.74 -17.02
C ILE A 197 14.07 6.00 -16.58
N LYS A 198 13.36 7.00 -16.05
CA LYS A 198 13.95 8.28 -15.63
C LYS A 198 14.59 8.19 -14.24
N LEU A 199 14.54 7.00 -13.63
CA LEU A 199 15.17 6.69 -12.35
C LEU A 199 16.69 6.65 -12.51
N GLY A 200 17.34 7.61 -11.84
CA GLY A 200 18.80 7.76 -11.85
C GLY A 200 19.42 7.54 -10.47
N PRO A 201 20.70 7.91 -10.27
CA PRO A 201 21.43 7.69 -9.02
C PRO A 201 20.82 8.37 -7.78
N GLY A 202 19.99 9.42 -7.95
CA GLY A 202 19.27 10.09 -6.86
C GLY A 202 18.29 9.17 -6.11
N TRP A 203 17.93 8.04 -6.70
CA TRP A 203 17.04 7.04 -6.11
C TRP A 203 17.74 6.07 -5.17
N SER A 204 19.05 6.22 -4.99
CA SER A 204 19.83 5.40 -4.06
C SER A 204 19.36 5.51 -2.61
N ASN A 205 18.71 6.60 -2.22
CA ASN A 205 18.12 6.78 -0.88
C ASN A 205 16.70 6.21 -0.75
N LEU A 206 16.07 5.85 -1.86
CA LEU A 206 14.69 5.41 -1.84
C LEU A 206 14.57 4.07 -1.12
N LYS A 207 13.69 4.03 -0.12
CA LYS A 207 13.34 2.85 0.68
C LYS A 207 12.02 2.25 0.21
N ARG A 208 11.06 3.08 -0.22
CA ARG A 208 9.75 2.65 -0.68
C ARG A 208 9.40 3.28 -2.03
N LEU A 209 9.03 2.43 -2.98
CA LEU A 209 8.50 2.82 -4.29
C LEU A 209 7.15 2.15 -4.52
N GLU A 210 6.14 2.97 -4.75
CA GLU A 210 4.80 2.52 -5.12
C GLU A 210 4.35 3.18 -6.41
N VAL A 211 4.02 2.38 -7.43
CA VAL A 211 3.43 2.87 -8.68
C VAL A 211 2.17 2.09 -9.00
N GLU A 212 1.07 2.83 -9.15
CA GLU A 212 -0.23 2.31 -9.57
C GLU A 212 -0.68 3.07 -10.81
N VAL A 213 -0.83 2.37 -11.93
CA VAL A 213 -1.29 2.97 -13.19
C VAL A 213 -2.81 2.87 -13.26
N ASP A 214 -3.46 3.95 -13.69
CA ASP A 214 -4.92 3.96 -13.91
C ASP A 214 -5.29 2.89 -14.95
N ALA A 215 -6.07 1.89 -14.53
CA ALA A 215 -6.45 0.74 -15.35
C ALA A 215 -7.14 1.14 -16.66
N CYS A 216 -7.84 2.28 -16.68
CA CYS A 216 -8.50 2.81 -17.87
C CYS A 216 -7.54 3.46 -18.87
N HIS A 217 -6.31 3.85 -18.46
CA HIS A 217 -5.32 4.55 -19.30
C HIS A 217 -4.24 3.64 -19.89
N ARG A 218 -4.30 2.34 -19.56
CA ARG A 218 -3.38 1.30 -20.04
C ARG A 218 -3.30 1.18 -21.58
N GLN A 219 -4.31 1.67 -22.30
CA GLN A 219 -4.47 1.46 -23.75
C GLN A 219 -3.87 2.59 -24.62
N SER A 220 -3.41 3.71 -24.04
CA SER A 220 -3.24 4.96 -24.83
C SER A 220 -1.83 5.30 -25.31
N LYS A 221 -0.75 4.67 -24.82
CA LYS A 221 0.62 5.01 -25.26
C LYS A 221 1.15 3.94 -26.20
N VAL A 222 1.01 4.20 -27.51
CA VAL A 222 1.61 3.42 -28.59
C VAL A 222 3.13 3.44 -28.42
N TYR A 223 3.73 2.26 -28.34
CA TYR A 223 5.15 1.99 -28.17
C TYR A 223 6.06 2.81 -29.11
N GLU A 224 6.77 3.82 -28.58
CA GLU A 224 7.93 4.37 -29.27
C GLU A 224 9.18 3.51 -29.01
N ARG A 225 9.75 2.99 -30.11
CA ARG A 225 10.92 2.08 -30.12
C ARG A 225 12.27 2.77 -29.84
N SER A 226 12.30 4.08 -29.55
CA SER A 226 13.55 4.87 -29.48
C SER A 226 14.23 4.92 -28.10
N SER A 227 13.57 4.47 -27.02
CA SER A 227 14.11 4.59 -25.64
C SER A 227 14.88 3.35 -25.13
N VAL A 228 15.20 2.40 -26.01
CA VAL A 228 15.72 1.06 -25.68
C VAL A 228 17.16 1.07 -25.12
N ASP A 229 17.99 2.03 -25.52
CA ASP A 229 19.43 2.05 -25.17
C ASP A 229 19.77 2.68 -23.81
N LYS A 230 18.82 3.28 -23.10
CA LYS A 230 19.09 4.01 -21.85
C LYS A 230 19.14 3.12 -20.60
N TRP A 231 18.38 2.01 -20.55
CA TRP A 231 18.34 1.09 -19.39
C TRP A 231 19.64 0.30 -19.20
N ALA A 232 20.22 -0.23 -20.29
CA ALA A 232 21.43 -1.04 -20.20
C ALA A 232 22.67 -0.23 -19.74
N ARG A 233 22.66 1.10 -19.88
CA ARG A 233 23.78 1.97 -19.51
C ARG A 233 23.78 2.38 -18.03
N HIS A 234 22.68 2.21 -17.32
CA HIS A 234 22.56 2.61 -15.92
C HIS A 234 22.35 1.37 -15.03
N GLN A 235 23.46 0.71 -14.65
CA GLN A 235 23.48 -0.18 -13.49
C GLN A 235 23.38 0.65 -12.20
N SER A 236 22.24 1.32 -12.02
CA SER A 236 21.93 2.04 -10.80
C SER A 236 21.71 1.01 -9.69
N ARG A 237 22.53 1.07 -8.63
CA ARG A 237 22.40 0.18 -7.47
C ARG A 237 21.35 0.75 -6.52
N TYR A 238 20.13 0.26 -6.58
CA TYR A 238 19.04 0.59 -5.66
C TYR A 238 19.22 -0.14 -4.33
N LYS A 239 20.33 0.12 -3.65
CA LYS A 239 20.77 -0.68 -2.50
C LYS A 239 19.86 -0.56 -1.29
N ASN A 240 19.18 0.57 -1.13
CA ASN A 240 18.36 0.86 0.04
C ASN A 240 16.88 0.59 -0.17
N LEU A 241 16.45 0.18 -1.39
CA LEU A 241 15.04 -0.08 -1.66
C LEU A 241 14.59 -1.32 -0.89
N GLN A 242 13.66 -1.12 0.04
CA GLN A 242 13.10 -2.14 0.93
C GLN A 242 11.73 -2.60 0.46
N GLU A 243 10.93 -1.71 -0.14
CA GLU A 243 9.57 -2.00 -0.59
C GLU A 243 9.35 -1.53 -2.02
N LEU A 244 8.93 -2.45 -2.88
CA LEU A 244 8.51 -2.17 -4.24
C LEU A 244 7.09 -2.70 -4.45
N ARG A 245 6.17 -1.79 -4.78
CA ARG A 245 4.78 -2.10 -5.14
C ARG A 245 4.47 -1.58 -6.53
N LEU A 246 4.13 -2.49 -7.43
CA LEU A 246 3.68 -2.17 -8.79
C LEU A 246 2.27 -2.70 -8.99
N VAL A 247 1.36 -1.83 -9.40
CA VAL A 247 -0.05 -2.14 -9.64
C VAL A 247 -0.43 -1.66 -11.03
N ASN A 248 -1.06 -2.52 -11.84
CA ASN A 248 -1.52 -2.21 -13.19
C ASN A 248 -0.41 -1.77 -14.18
N CYS A 249 0.87 -2.05 -13.92
CA CYS A 249 1.98 -1.69 -14.81
C CYS A 249 2.11 -2.67 -16.01
N SER A 250 2.52 -2.20 -17.19
CA SER A 250 2.89 -3.02 -18.36
C SER A 250 4.39 -2.99 -18.64
N VAL A 251 5.09 -4.07 -18.27
CA VAL A 251 6.52 -4.22 -18.49
C VAL A 251 6.76 -4.63 -19.95
N ALA A 252 7.38 -3.75 -20.74
CA ALA A 252 7.58 -4.02 -22.16
C ALA A 252 8.52 -5.23 -22.42
N PRO A 253 8.30 -6.02 -23.49
CA PRO A 253 9.13 -7.19 -23.79
C PRO A 253 10.61 -6.82 -24.02
N GLY A 254 11.53 -7.54 -23.38
CA GLY A 254 12.97 -7.24 -23.43
C GLY A 254 13.40 -6.06 -22.55
N ARG A 255 12.44 -5.38 -21.91
CA ARG A 255 12.63 -4.33 -20.90
C ARG A 255 12.14 -4.87 -19.54
N GLY A 256 12.73 -5.97 -19.10
CA GLY A 256 12.25 -6.70 -17.92
C GLY A 256 12.58 -5.98 -16.61
N LEU A 257 11.71 -6.14 -15.59
CA LEU A 257 11.97 -5.65 -14.22
C LEU A 257 13.33 -6.11 -13.66
N SER A 258 13.96 -7.14 -14.25
CA SER A 258 15.32 -7.60 -13.97
C SER A 258 16.36 -6.47 -13.80
N CYS A 259 16.31 -5.36 -14.53
CA CYS A 259 17.25 -4.25 -14.33
C CYS A 259 17.05 -3.54 -12.99
N LEU A 260 15.79 -3.35 -12.58
CA LEU A 260 15.42 -2.77 -11.29
C LEU A 260 15.68 -3.80 -10.17
N LEU A 261 15.06 -4.98 -10.28
CA LEU A 261 15.10 -6.03 -9.26
C LEU A 261 16.51 -6.61 -9.07
N GLY A 262 17.29 -6.73 -10.14
CA GLY A 262 18.69 -7.17 -10.09
C GLY A 262 19.65 -6.18 -9.41
N GLY A 263 19.19 -4.96 -9.10
CA GLY A 263 19.93 -3.96 -8.33
C GLY A 263 19.48 -3.82 -6.87
N CYS A 264 18.41 -4.50 -6.45
CA CYS A 264 17.77 -4.31 -5.14
C CYS A 264 18.31 -5.29 -4.09
N GLU A 265 19.38 -4.93 -3.37
CA GLU A 265 20.01 -5.79 -2.35
C GLU A 265 19.27 -5.80 -1.00
N ALA A 266 18.65 -4.67 -0.62
CA ALA A 266 17.90 -4.53 0.64
C ALA A 266 16.40 -4.82 0.53
N LEU A 267 15.91 -5.33 -0.61
CA LEU A 267 14.47 -5.53 -0.80
C LEU A 267 13.92 -6.53 0.21
N GLU A 268 12.91 -6.11 0.96
CA GLU A 268 12.20 -6.89 1.97
C GLU A 268 10.78 -7.25 1.53
N ARG A 269 10.12 -6.37 0.77
CA ARG A 269 8.74 -6.55 0.31
C ARG A 269 8.61 -6.27 -1.18
N LEU A 270 8.05 -7.23 -1.90
CA LEU A 270 7.68 -7.08 -3.31
C LEU A 270 6.20 -7.36 -3.48
N ARG A 271 5.48 -6.40 -4.09
CA ARG A 271 4.10 -6.61 -4.53
C ARG A 271 3.94 -6.28 -6.00
N LEU A 272 3.46 -7.26 -6.76
CA LEU A 272 3.14 -7.14 -8.18
C LEU A 272 1.66 -7.49 -8.34
N ASP A 273 0.85 -6.53 -8.75
CA ASP A 273 -0.59 -6.68 -8.80
C ASP A 273 -1.12 -6.23 -10.16
N MET A 274 -1.85 -7.09 -10.86
CA MET A 274 -2.30 -6.84 -12.24
C MET A 274 -1.15 -6.47 -13.20
N CYS A 275 0.11 -6.78 -12.92
CA CYS A 275 1.23 -6.41 -13.78
C CYS A 275 1.25 -7.26 -15.05
N VAL A 276 1.63 -6.68 -16.19
CA VAL A 276 1.73 -7.38 -17.49
C VAL A 276 3.19 -7.44 -17.93
N GLY A 277 3.59 -8.52 -18.61
CA GLY A 277 4.94 -8.64 -19.21
C GLY A 277 6.07 -9.02 -18.27
N VAL A 278 5.79 -9.25 -16.98
CA VAL A 278 6.74 -9.82 -16.01
C VAL A 278 7.02 -11.28 -16.36
N LYS A 279 8.30 -11.68 -16.31
CA LYS A 279 8.77 -13.02 -16.71
C LYS A 279 9.57 -13.71 -15.60
N ASP A 280 9.74 -15.03 -15.72
CA ASP A 280 10.59 -15.83 -14.83
C ASP A 280 12.02 -15.25 -14.70
N SER A 281 12.60 -14.72 -15.79
CA SER A 281 13.91 -14.07 -15.76
C SER A 281 14.00 -12.89 -14.78
N ASP A 282 12.90 -12.16 -14.57
CA ASP A 282 12.85 -11.03 -13.63
C ASP A 282 12.90 -11.54 -12.18
N MET A 283 12.15 -12.60 -11.88
CA MET A 283 12.14 -13.24 -10.56
C MET A 283 13.45 -13.97 -10.26
N VAL A 284 14.08 -14.57 -11.28
CA VAL A 284 15.42 -15.15 -11.16
C VAL A 284 16.45 -14.07 -10.82
N ALA A 285 16.43 -12.92 -11.53
CA ALA A 285 17.32 -11.80 -11.24
C ALA A 285 17.13 -11.25 -9.82
N LEU A 286 15.87 -11.13 -9.38
CA LEU A 286 15.51 -10.79 -7.99
C LEU A 286 16.12 -11.79 -7.00
N ALA A 287 15.86 -13.09 -7.18
CA ALA A 287 16.29 -14.15 -6.27
C ALA A 287 17.81 -14.24 -6.11
N LEU A 288 18.56 -13.89 -7.15
CA LEU A 288 20.02 -13.84 -7.11
C LEU A 288 20.56 -12.71 -6.21
N LYS A 289 19.81 -11.62 -6.02
CA LYS A 289 20.30 -10.37 -5.42
C LYS A 289 19.62 -10.01 -4.10
N SER A 290 18.30 -10.15 -4.02
CA SER A 290 17.49 -9.75 -2.87
C SER A 290 17.43 -10.83 -1.80
N LYS A 291 18.54 -11.02 -1.06
CA LYS A 291 18.64 -12.03 0.01
C LYS A 291 17.87 -11.67 1.29
N ASN A 292 17.39 -10.43 1.39
CA ASN A 292 16.62 -9.94 2.54
C ASN A 292 15.11 -10.00 2.33
N LEU A 293 14.63 -10.59 1.22
CA LEU A 293 13.20 -10.65 0.91
C LEU A 293 12.44 -11.42 2.00
N ARG A 294 11.42 -10.78 2.58
CA ARG A 294 10.55 -11.31 3.65
C ARG A 294 9.13 -11.54 3.18
N SER A 295 8.64 -10.76 2.23
CA SER A 295 7.28 -10.85 1.71
C SER A 295 7.24 -10.73 0.20
N ILE A 296 6.50 -11.62 -0.44
CA ILE A 296 6.15 -11.50 -1.86
C ILE A 296 4.64 -11.68 -2.06
N SER A 297 4.06 -10.78 -2.85
CA SER A 297 2.65 -10.75 -3.20
C SER A 297 2.51 -10.63 -4.71
N ILE A 298 1.86 -11.60 -5.36
CA ILE A 298 1.67 -11.63 -6.82
C ILE A 298 0.17 -11.81 -7.11
N GLY A 299 -0.45 -10.78 -7.71
CA GLY A 299 -1.82 -10.78 -8.21
C GLY A 299 -1.84 -10.92 -9.74
N LEU A 300 -2.38 -12.04 -10.24
CA LEU A 300 -2.50 -12.39 -11.65
C LEU A 300 -3.96 -12.44 -12.08
N HIS A 301 -4.40 -11.41 -12.78
CA HIS A 301 -5.79 -11.28 -13.19
C HIS A 301 -5.92 -11.39 -14.72
N PRO A 302 -6.97 -12.03 -15.28
CA PRO A 302 -7.22 -12.06 -16.70
C PRO A 302 -7.28 -10.65 -17.25
N GLN A 303 -6.43 -10.41 -18.25
CA GLN A 303 -6.41 -9.16 -18.98
C GLN A 303 -7.77 -9.03 -19.69
N TYR A 304 -8.53 -7.96 -19.44
CA TYR A 304 -9.47 -7.49 -20.45
C TYR A 304 -8.64 -7.22 -21.72
N MET A 305 -8.79 -8.12 -22.68
CA MET A 305 -7.91 -8.32 -23.83
C MET A 305 -7.75 -7.03 -24.63
N ALA A 306 -6.59 -6.39 -24.53
CA ALA A 306 -6.09 -5.57 -25.63
C ALA A 306 -5.42 -6.52 -26.63
N PRO A 307 -5.82 -6.55 -27.93
CA PRO A 307 -5.24 -7.44 -28.94
C PRO A 307 -3.70 -7.38 -29.08
N VAL A 308 -3.08 -6.29 -28.63
CA VAL A 308 -1.61 -6.09 -28.64
C VAL A 308 -0.89 -7.01 -27.65
N LEU A 309 -1.55 -7.43 -26.56
CA LEU A 309 -0.97 -8.26 -25.50
C LEU A 309 -0.90 -9.75 -25.84
N LEU A 310 -1.56 -10.18 -26.93
CA LEU A 310 -1.48 -11.55 -27.46
C LEU A 310 -0.07 -11.95 -27.93
N SER A 311 0.85 -10.98 -28.07
CA SER A 311 2.23 -11.21 -28.52
C SER A 311 3.24 -11.44 -27.39
N ASN A 312 2.91 -11.18 -26.12
CA ASN A 312 3.75 -11.45 -24.95
C ASN A 312 2.90 -11.73 -23.71
N PRO A 313 2.35 -12.95 -23.57
CA PRO A 313 1.64 -13.32 -22.35
C PRO A 313 2.59 -13.24 -21.13
N LEU A 314 2.00 -13.00 -19.95
CA LEU A 314 2.66 -13.21 -18.66
C LEU A 314 3.25 -14.62 -18.62
N ARG A 315 4.55 -14.72 -18.34
CA ARG A 315 5.30 -15.98 -18.24
C ARG A 315 5.95 -16.07 -16.86
N LEU A 316 5.12 -15.96 -15.82
CA LEU A 316 5.50 -16.39 -14.49
C LEU A 316 5.07 -17.84 -14.35
N THR A 317 6.03 -18.70 -14.05
CA THR A 317 5.81 -20.12 -13.84
C THR A 317 6.38 -20.60 -12.51
N ASP A 318 6.25 -21.90 -12.21
CA ASP A 318 6.96 -22.54 -11.10
C ASP A 318 8.48 -22.25 -11.10
N GLU A 319 9.08 -21.93 -12.24
CA GLU A 319 10.48 -21.51 -12.31
C GLU A 319 10.75 -20.27 -11.45
N SER A 320 9.88 -19.26 -11.49
CA SER A 320 9.94 -18.09 -10.60
C SER A 320 9.93 -18.47 -9.13
N LEU A 321 8.96 -19.30 -8.72
CA LEU A 321 8.82 -19.70 -7.32
C LEU A 321 10.03 -20.52 -6.86
N ARG A 322 10.52 -21.44 -7.69
CA ARG A 322 11.71 -22.24 -7.38
C ARG A 322 12.96 -21.38 -7.28
N ALA A 323 13.11 -20.38 -8.16
CA ALA A 323 14.23 -19.45 -8.09
C ALA A 323 14.22 -18.66 -6.78
N ILE A 324 13.05 -18.13 -6.39
CA ILE A 324 12.89 -17.40 -5.13
C ILE A 324 13.12 -18.33 -3.93
N ALA A 325 12.60 -19.56 -3.97
CA ALA A 325 12.82 -20.56 -2.92
C ALA A 325 14.32 -20.85 -2.71
N ALA A 326 15.09 -20.95 -3.78
CA ALA A 326 16.53 -21.16 -3.72
C ALA A 326 17.30 -19.89 -3.32
N GLY A 327 16.77 -18.71 -3.67
CA GLY A 327 17.46 -17.44 -3.51
C GLY A 327 17.19 -16.72 -2.18
N CYS A 328 15.99 -16.83 -1.63
CA CYS A 328 15.46 -15.95 -0.58
C CYS A 328 15.12 -16.74 0.70
N SER A 329 16.16 -17.13 1.45
CA SER A 329 16.03 -17.96 2.65
C SER A 329 15.37 -17.27 3.86
N LYS A 330 15.13 -15.96 3.80
CA LYS A 330 14.45 -15.17 4.85
C LYS A 330 12.96 -14.94 4.56
N LEU A 331 12.41 -15.53 3.52
CA LEU A 331 11.03 -15.29 3.11
C LEU A 331 10.05 -15.88 4.14
N GLU A 332 9.16 -15.03 4.65
CA GLU A 332 8.19 -15.34 5.70
C GLU A 332 6.73 -15.29 5.21
N ALA A 333 6.46 -14.53 4.15
CA ALA A 333 5.10 -14.34 3.63
C ALA A 333 5.04 -14.55 2.11
N LEU A 334 4.08 -15.37 1.68
CA LEU A 334 3.75 -15.62 0.28
C LEU A 334 2.25 -15.38 0.08
N GLU A 335 1.91 -14.43 -0.78
CA GLU A 335 0.54 -14.16 -1.22
C GLU A 335 0.45 -14.35 -2.74
N LEU A 336 -0.46 -15.21 -3.18
CA LEU A 336 -0.78 -15.39 -4.59
C LEU A 336 -2.28 -15.18 -4.78
N SER A 337 -2.64 -14.25 -5.65
CA SER A 337 -4.03 -13.98 -6.02
C SER A 337 -4.22 -14.16 -7.51
N PHE A 338 -5.36 -14.74 -7.88
CA PHE A 338 -5.82 -14.91 -9.25
C PHE A 338 -7.21 -14.25 -9.38
N SER A 339 -7.71 -13.97 -10.59
CA SER A 339 -9.15 -13.75 -10.75
C SER A 339 -9.84 -14.77 -11.63
N ASP A 340 -11.03 -15.13 -11.14
CA ASP A 340 -12.10 -16.01 -11.64
C ASP A 340 -11.72 -17.24 -12.47
N GLY A 341 -12.11 -18.39 -11.91
CA GLY A 341 -11.84 -19.75 -12.35
C GLY A 341 -12.54 -20.22 -13.63
N GLU A 342 -12.90 -19.32 -14.55
CA GLU A 342 -13.51 -19.69 -15.85
C GLU A 342 -12.56 -19.56 -17.05
N PHE A 343 -11.27 -19.25 -16.83
CA PHE A 343 -10.29 -19.24 -17.92
C PHE A 343 -9.36 -20.47 -17.86
N PRO A 344 -9.42 -21.39 -18.86
CA PRO A 344 -8.57 -22.57 -18.94
C PRO A 344 -7.08 -22.30 -19.19
N SER A 345 -6.65 -21.03 -19.28
CA SER A 345 -5.31 -20.63 -19.72
C SER A 345 -4.36 -20.17 -18.61
N LEU A 346 -4.84 -19.94 -17.38
CA LEU A 346 -3.99 -19.60 -16.22
C LEU A 346 -3.57 -20.83 -15.40
N SER A 347 -4.22 -21.97 -15.62
CA SER A 347 -3.89 -23.28 -15.02
C SER A 347 -2.49 -23.79 -15.36
N SER A 348 -1.75 -23.12 -16.25
CA SER A 348 -0.37 -23.46 -16.63
C SER A 348 0.69 -22.53 -16.03
N CYS A 349 0.34 -21.51 -15.26
CA CYS A 349 1.32 -20.60 -14.66
C CYS A 349 1.95 -21.24 -13.42
N PHE A 350 1.21 -21.39 -12.34
CA PHE A 350 1.71 -22.01 -11.12
C PHE A 350 1.06 -23.37 -10.89
N SER A 351 1.86 -24.29 -10.37
CA SER A 351 1.38 -25.54 -9.81
C SER A 351 1.58 -25.54 -8.30
N GLN A 352 0.94 -26.49 -7.62
CA GLN A 352 1.20 -26.71 -6.20
C GLN A 352 2.67 -27.04 -5.93
N GLY A 353 3.41 -27.61 -6.89
CA GLY A 353 4.83 -27.90 -6.78
C GLY A 353 5.69 -26.65 -6.54
N GLY A 354 5.38 -25.54 -7.21
CA GLY A 354 6.08 -24.26 -7.00
C GLY A 354 5.85 -23.69 -5.61
N VAL A 355 4.61 -23.68 -5.14
CA VAL A 355 4.25 -23.22 -3.78
C VAL A 355 4.90 -24.12 -2.71
N LEU A 356 4.88 -25.43 -2.91
CA LEU A 356 5.49 -26.37 -1.97
C LEU A 356 7.01 -26.24 -1.92
N ALA A 357 7.68 -25.97 -3.04
CA ALA A 357 9.13 -25.71 -3.05
C ALA A 357 9.51 -24.51 -2.16
N MET A 358 8.69 -23.46 -2.18
CA MET A 358 8.86 -22.28 -1.33
C MET A 358 8.70 -22.64 0.15
N ILE A 359 7.65 -23.38 0.49
CA ILE A 359 7.33 -23.76 1.87
C ILE A 359 8.39 -24.71 2.46
N GLN A 360 9.00 -25.55 1.62
CA GLN A 360 10.07 -26.46 2.03
C GLN A 360 11.42 -25.75 2.20
N SER A 361 11.67 -24.68 1.44
CA SER A 361 12.99 -24.02 1.39
C SER A 361 13.07 -22.75 2.25
N CYS A 362 11.94 -22.11 2.52
CA CYS A 362 11.84 -20.83 3.22
C CYS A 362 11.04 -20.96 4.53
N PRO A 363 11.29 -20.12 5.54
CA PRO A 363 10.53 -20.09 6.79
C PRO A 363 9.17 -19.41 6.63
N ILE A 364 8.32 -19.90 5.72
CA ILE A 364 7.00 -19.32 5.43
C ILE A 364 6.09 -19.45 6.66
N ARG A 365 5.68 -18.30 7.20
CA ARG A 365 4.76 -18.15 8.33
C ARG A 365 3.35 -17.76 7.88
N VAL A 366 3.24 -17.02 6.78
CA VAL A 366 1.98 -16.56 6.20
C VAL A 366 1.87 -17.07 4.77
N LEU A 367 0.85 -17.88 4.51
CA LEU A 367 0.46 -18.29 3.16
C LEU A 367 -0.94 -17.77 2.89
N ALA A 368 -1.09 -16.96 1.85
CA ALA A 368 -2.37 -16.49 1.35
C ALA A 368 -2.54 -16.91 -0.11
N LEU A 369 -3.62 -17.62 -0.39
CA LEU A 369 -4.00 -18.06 -1.73
C LEU A 369 -5.41 -17.57 -2.01
N ASP A 370 -5.58 -16.82 -3.09
CA ASP A 370 -6.88 -16.28 -3.53
C ASP A 370 -7.17 -16.72 -4.96
N ALA A 371 -8.32 -17.37 -5.19
CA ALA A 371 -8.72 -18.00 -6.44
C ALA A 371 -7.67 -18.96 -7.04
N ALA A 372 -6.87 -19.61 -6.19
CA ALA A 372 -5.83 -20.55 -6.60
C ALA A 372 -6.41 -21.93 -6.97
N CYS A 373 -6.99 -22.06 -8.16
CA CYS A 373 -7.65 -23.30 -8.62
C CYS A 373 -6.71 -24.52 -8.74
N PHE A 374 -5.39 -24.31 -8.86
CA PHE A 374 -4.41 -25.39 -8.91
C PHE A 374 -4.10 -26.02 -7.53
N PHE A 375 -4.59 -25.40 -6.45
CA PHE A 375 -4.30 -25.81 -5.09
C PHE A 375 -5.46 -26.66 -4.54
N ASP A 376 -5.18 -27.92 -4.26
CA ASP A 376 -6.17 -28.92 -3.88
C ASP A 376 -5.86 -29.60 -2.53
N ASP A 377 -6.59 -30.66 -2.21
CA ASP A 377 -6.40 -31.45 -0.99
C ASP A 377 -5.00 -32.10 -0.88
N GLY A 378 -4.35 -32.41 -2.01
CA GLY A 378 -2.96 -32.88 -2.03
C GLY A 378 -1.98 -31.78 -1.63
N GLY A 379 -2.22 -30.55 -2.09
CA GLY A 379 -1.53 -29.36 -1.63
C GLY A 379 -1.69 -29.14 -0.12
N MET A 380 -2.92 -29.25 0.39
CA MET A 380 -3.26 -29.14 1.82
C MET A 380 -2.58 -30.22 2.66
N GLU A 381 -2.50 -31.46 2.20
CA GLU A 381 -1.76 -32.53 2.88
C GLU A 381 -0.28 -32.17 3.01
N ALA A 382 0.32 -31.64 1.94
CA ALA A 382 1.72 -31.25 1.93
C ALA A 382 2.00 -30.05 2.87
N LEU A 383 1.05 -29.11 3.04
CA LEU A 383 1.12 -28.06 4.06
C LEU A 383 1.18 -28.62 5.48
N GLY A 384 0.64 -29.82 5.72
CA GLY A 384 0.78 -30.52 6.99
C GLY A 384 2.24 -30.82 7.38
N ARG A 385 3.21 -30.63 6.47
CA ARG A 385 4.65 -30.76 6.72
C ARG A 385 5.38 -29.40 6.82
N ALA A 386 4.67 -28.28 6.75
CA ALA A 386 5.24 -26.93 6.80
C ALA A 386 5.60 -26.54 8.25
N PRO A 387 6.89 -26.48 8.64
CA PRO A 387 7.27 -26.38 10.04
C PRO A 387 7.04 -24.99 10.68
N TYR A 388 6.91 -23.95 9.86
CA TYR A 388 6.81 -22.56 10.31
C TYR A 388 5.44 -21.91 10.08
N LEU A 389 4.53 -22.58 9.38
CA LEU A 389 3.26 -21.99 8.95
C LEU A 389 2.36 -21.69 10.15
N GLN A 390 1.98 -20.42 10.30
CA GLN A 390 1.17 -19.90 11.41
C GLN A 390 -0.15 -19.30 10.94
N THR A 391 -0.16 -18.67 9.77
CA THR A 391 -1.37 -18.08 9.17
C THR A 391 -1.60 -18.69 7.81
N LEU A 392 -2.77 -19.29 7.63
CA LEU A 392 -3.26 -19.78 6.34
C LEU A 392 -4.50 -18.99 5.96
N LYS A 393 -4.47 -18.35 4.80
CA LYS A 393 -5.61 -17.65 4.22
C LYS A 393 -5.96 -18.29 2.88
N LEU A 394 -7.18 -18.77 2.76
CA LEU A 394 -7.73 -19.33 1.53
C LEU A 394 -8.95 -18.51 1.16
N ALA A 395 -8.93 -17.92 -0.04
CA ALA A 395 -10.06 -17.22 -0.62
C ALA A 395 -10.38 -17.88 -1.97
N GLU A 396 -11.64 -18.22 -2.21
CA GLU A 396 -12.12 -18.75 -3.49
C GLU A 396 -11.34 -20.00 -3.99
N CYS A 397 -10.67 -20.72 -3.09
CA CYS A 397 -9.94 -21.96 -3.39
C CYS A 397 -10.90 -23.15 -3.53
N GLN A 398 -11.47 -23.33 -4.71
CA GLN A 398 -12.51 -24.35 -4.95
C GLN A 398 -11.99 -25.80 -4.90
N GLY A 399 -10.68 -26.02 -5.09
CA GLY A 399 -10.05 -27.34 -5.03
C GLY A 399 -9.85 -27.89 -3.61
N VAL A 400 -10.06 -27.06 -2.57
CA VAL A 400 -9.89 -27.45 -1.17
C VAL A 400 -11.21 -27.93 -0.60
N THR A 401 -11.21 -29.17 -0.08
CA THR A 401 -12.38 -29.80 0.51
C THR A 401 -12.18 -30.15 1.99
N ASP A 402 -13.23 -30.71 2.61
CA ASP A 402 -13.16 -31.27 3.96
C ASP A 402 -12.01 -32.27 4.14
N VAL A 403 -11.65 -33.02 3.10
CA VAL A 403 -10.56 -34.00 3.16
C VAL A 403 -9.24 -33.29 3.39
N GLY A 404 -8.89 -32.30 2.55
CA GLY A 404 -7.65 -31.53 2.69
C GLY A 404 -7.59 -30.77 4.01
N MET A 405 -8.70 -30.14 4.41
CA MET A 405 -8.82 -29.48 5.72
C MET A 405 -8.54 -30.47 6.86
N GLN A 406 -9.20 -31.62 6.90
CA GLN A 406 -8.97 -32.60 7.96
C GLN A 406 -7.53 -33.13 7.98
N GLN A 407 -6.88 -33.30 6.82
CA GLN A 407 -5.48 -33.74 6.78
C GLN A 407 -4.53 -32.68 7.35
N LEU A 408 -4.72 -31.41 6.97
CA LEU A 408 -3.95 -30.29 7.52
C LEU A 408 -4.15 -30.20 9.05
N LEU A 409 -5.41 -30.23 9.49
CA LEU A 409 -5.81 -30.14 10.90
C LEU A 409 -5.52 -31.43 11.70
N ARG A 410 -5.09 -32.53 11.09
CA ARG A 410 -4.51 -33.65 11.86
C ARG A 410 -3.06 -33.38 12.24
N ARG A 411 -2.35 -32.63 11.40
CA ARG A 411 -0.91 -32.38 11.55
C ARG A 411 -0.55 -31.03 12.16
N PHE A 412 -1.48 -30.06 12.25
CA PHE A 412 -1.37 -28.73 12.88
C PHE A 412 0.07 -28.32 13.23
N PRO A 413 0.93 -28.03 12.24
CA PRO A 413 2.34 -27.92 12.53
C PRO A 413 2.62 -26.77 13.50
N ARG A 414 2.05 -25.58 13.27
CA ARG A 414 2.05 -24.40 14.19
C ARG A 414 0.92 -23.39 13.89
N LEU A 415 -0.17 -23.83 13.26
CA LEU A 415 -1.20 -22.91 12.75
C LEU A 415 -1.95 -22.23 13.90
N THR A 416 -1.92 -20.89 13.94
CA THR A 416 -2.58 -20.05 14.95
C THR A 416 -3.74 -19.24 14.37
N SER A 417 -3.71 -18.96 13.07
CA SER A 417 -4.76 -18.20 12.37
C SER A 417 -5.17 -18.92 11.10
N LEU A 418 -6.48 -19.13 10.93
CA LEU A 418 -7.07 -19.68 9.71
C LEU A 418 -8.14 -18.71 9.20
N GLU A 419 -8.04 -18.35 7.93
CA GLU A 419 -9.01 -17.49 7.24
C GLU A 419 -9.53 -18.23 6.02
N LEU A 420 -10.85 -18.43 5.96
CA LEU A 420 -11.56 -19.04 4.84
C LEU A 420 -12.56 -18.02 4.27
N ARG A 421 -12.40 -17.65 3.01
CA ARG A 421 -13.33 -16.78 2.30
C ARG A 421 -13.89 -17.48 1.07
N LYS A 422 -15.21 -17.56 0.93
CA LYS A 422 -15.89 -18.14 -0.24
C LYS A 422 -15.35 -19.51 -0.69
N CYS A 423 -14.86 -20.32 0.25
CA CYS A 423 -14.39 -21.68 -0.02
C CYS A 423 -15.59 -22.63 0.00
N VAL A 424 -16.20 -22.91 -1.16
CA VAL A 424 -17.44 -23.70 -1.21
C VAL A 424 -17.23 -25.21 -1.00
N GLY A 425 -15.99 -25.69 -1.12
CA GLY A 425 -15.61 -27.09 -0.92
C GLY A 425 -15.50 -27.51 0.55
N VAL A 426 -15.44 -26.55 1.48
CA VAL A 426 -15.30 -26.80 2.92
C VAL A 426 -16.66 -26.67 3.60
N THR A 427 -16.95 -27.62 4.48
CA THR A 427 -18.17 -27.70 5.30
C THR A 427 -17.82 -27.79 6.78
N ASP A 428 -18.84 -27.83 7.64
CA ASP A 428 -18.69 -28.10 9.08
C ASP A 428 -17.88 -29.36 9.38
N LEU A 429 -17.93 -30.37 8.49
CA LEU A 429 -17.15 -31.61 8.64
C LEU A 429 -15.64 -31.37 8.51
N GLY A 430 -15.21 -30.46 7.64
CA GLY A 430 -13.82 -30.09 7.46
C GLY A 430 -13.23 -29.42 8.70
N LEU A 431 -14.04 -28.62 9.40
CA LEU A 431 -13.63 -27.88 10.61
C LEU A 431 -13.80 -28.67 11.91
N LYS A 432 -14.49 -29.82 11.89
CA LYS A 432 -14.69 -30.69 13.06
C LYS A 432 -13.43 -30.93 13.91
N PRO A 433 -12.22 -31.13 13.37
CA PRO A 433 -11.01 -31.30 14.18
C PRO A 433 -10.59 -30.08 15.01
N LEU A 434 -11.09 -28.88 14.70
CA LEU A 434 -10.82 -27.66 15.46
C LEU A 434 -11.67 -27.54 16.72
N ILE A 435 -12.87 -28.11 16.71
CA ILE A 435 -13.87 -27.95 17.77
C ILE A 435 -13.34 -28.55 19.08
N GLY A 436 -13.22 -27.70 20.10
CA GLY A 436 -12.68 -28.09 21.42
C GLY A 436 -11.17 -28.30 21.46
N SER A 437 -10.45 -28.12 20.34
CA SER A 437 -8.99 -28.29 20.29
C SER A 437 -8.23 -27.19 21.04
N CYS A 438 -8.81 -25.98 21.12
CA CYS A 438 -8.19 -24.76 21.69
C CYS A 438 -6.82 -24.40 21.10
N LYS A 439 -6.44 -24.96 19.94
CA LYS A 439 -5.13 -24.75 19.30
C LYS A 439 -5.07 -23.46 18.48
N LEU A 440 -6.20 -23.06 17.91
CA LEU A 440 -6.29 -21.90 17.02
C LEU A 440 -6.64 -20.64 17.83
N GLU A 441 -5.91 -19.55 17.60
CA GLU A 441 -6.16 -18.25 18.23
C GLU A 441 -7.30 -17.51 17.52
N SER A 442 -7.28 -17.54 16.19
CA SER A 442 -8.25 -16.82 15.35
C SER A 442 -8.75 -17.69 14.20
N LEU A 443 -10.07 -17.74 14.04
CA LEU A 443 -10.76 -18.29 12.87
C LEU A 443 -11.63 -17.22 12.24
N THR A 444 -11.41 -16.93 10.97
CA THR A 444 -12.28 -16.07 10.16
C THR A 444 -12.94 -16.88 9.07
N VAL A 445 -14.26 -16.86 9.00
CA VAL A 445 -15.05 -17.48 7.93
C VAL A 445 -15.96 -16.43 7.32
N GLN A 446 -15.77 -16.11 6.03
CA GLN A 446 -16.57 -15.12 5.31
C GLN A 446 -17.11 -15.70 4.00
N GLY A 447 -18.42 -15.62 3.75
CA GLY A 447 -19.00 -16.05 2.47
C GLY A 447 -18.88 -17.55 2.15
N CYS A 448 -18.51 -18.39 3.12
CA CYS A 448 -18.46 -19.85 2.94
C CYS A 448 -19.86 -20.44 3.12
N SER A 449 -20.59 -20.63 2.02
CA SER A 449 -22.01 -20.99 2.02
C SER A 449 -22.36 -22.33 2.70
N ARG A 450 -21.39 -23.24 2.84
CA ARG A 450 -21.57 -24.58 3.44
C ARG A 450 -21.02 -24.72 4.87
N ILE A 451 -20.56 -23.63 5.47
CA ILE A 451 -20.11 -23.59 6.86
C ILE A 451 -21.16 -22.85 7.68
N SER A 452 -21.70 -23.49 8.70
CA SER A 452 -22.68 -22.90 9.62
C SER A 452 -21.99 -22.18 10.78
N GLU A 453 -22.69 -21.22 11.39
CA GLU A 453 -22.23 -20.54 12.61
C GLU A 453 -21.97 -21.54 13.75
N GLU A 454 -22.82 -22.56 13.88
CA GLU A 454 -22.61 -23.64 14.88
C GLU A 454 -21.38 -24.51 14.53
N GLY A 455 -21.09 -24.70 13.24
CA GLY A 455 -19.93 -25.47 12.75
C GLY A 455 -18.58 -24.84 13.08
N VAL A 456 -18.52 -23.54 13.38
CA VAL A 456 -17.30 -22.82 13.79
C VAL A 456 -17.22 -22.56 15.29
N ARG A 457 -18.29 -22.87 16.03
CA ARG A 457 -18.40 -22.55 17.46
C ARG A 457 -17.39 -23.37 18.28
N GLY A 458 -16.51 -22.67 19.00
CA GLY A 458 -15.46 -23.32 19.80
C GLY A 458 -14.31 -23.90 18.96
N ALA A 459 -14.19 -23.50 17.69
CA ALA A 459 -13.06 -23.87 16.83
C ALA A 459 -11.77 -23.08 17.14
N ALA A 460 -11.90 -21.86 17.69
CA ALA A 460 -10.78 -20.98 18.04
C ALA A 460 -11.12 -20.12 19.26
N ARG A 461 -10.12 -19.41 19.83
CA ARG A 461 -10.36 -18.44 20.91
C ARG A 461 -11.16 -17.23 20.44
N THR A 462 -10.88 -16.76 19.23
CA THR A 462 -11.63 -15.70 18.57
C THR A 462 -12.18 -16.22 17.24
N VAL A 463 -13.48 -16.06 17.04
CA VAL A 463 -14.17 -16.50 15.82
C VAL A 463 -14.89 -15.30 15.22
N SER A 464 -14.59 -15.01 13.95
CA SER A 464 -15.31 -14.03 13.13
C SER A 464 -16.06 -14.79 12.04
N TYR A 465 -17.39 -14.73 12.07
CA TYR A 465 -18.25 -15.39 11.09
C TYR A 465 -19.11 -14.34 10.39
N GLU A 466 -19.07 -14.32 9.06
CA GLU A 466 -19.91 -13.46 8.23
C GLU A 466 -20.41 -14.27 7.03
N GLN A 467 -21.72 -14.33 6.85
CA GLN A 467 -22.32 -14.99 5.69
C GLN A 467 -22.70 -13.92 4.67
N ASP A 468 -22.39 -14.16 3.39
CA ASP A 468 -22.84 -13.27 2.32
C ASP A 468 -24.38 -13.22 2.37
N SER A 469 -24.93 -12.02 2.51
CA SER A 469 -26.38 -11.84 2.46
C SER A 469 -26.86 -12.30 1.07
N PRO A 470 -27.95 -13.09 0.96
CA PRO A 470 -28.45 -13.61 -0.31
C PRO A 470 -29.03 -12.53 -1.26
N TRP A 471 -28.71 -11.26 -1.06
CA TRP A 471 -29.17 -10.14 -1.85
C TRP A 471 -27.96 -9.34 -2.32
N ILE A 472 -27.47 -9.67 -3.51
CA ILE A 472 -26.99 -8.79 -4.59
C ILE A 472 -26.47 -9.77 -5.66
N HIS A 473 -27.36 -10.10 -6.60
CA HIS A 473 -27.04 -10.73 -7.87
C HIS A 473 -26.83 -9.64 -8.93
#